data_AF-A0A067GI28-F1
#
_entry.id   AF-A0A067GI28-F1
#
_cell.length_a   1.000
_cell.length_b   1.000
_cell.length_c   1.000
_cell.angle_alpha   90.00
_cell.angle_beta   90.00
_cell.angle_gamma   90.00
#
_symmetry.space_group_name_H-M   'P 1'
#
loop_
_entity.id
_entity.type
_entity.pdbx_description
1 polymer ?
#
loop_
_entity_poly.entity_id
_entity_poly.type
_entity_poly.pdbx_seq_one_letter_code
_entity_poly.pdbx_strand_id
1 'polypeptide(L)'
;RDLMTSLRGASRFVPRPVMKCDKNPRVCLAKDSPGPDCCKKKCCGKKCKHWQVCCKGQYVNVMSDKKHCGRCSNRCKKGSSCTFGMCSYA
;
A
#
# COMPACT_ATOMS: atom_id res chain seq x y z
N ARG A 1 9.13 2.68 8.45
CA ARG A 1 8.93 3.03 9.87
C ARG A 1 7.59 2.42 10.29
N ASP A 2 7.39 1.13 10.10
CA ASP A 2 7.81 0.04 11.00
C ASP A 2 7.26 0.31 12.39
N LEU A 3 6.06 -0.21 12.67
CA LEU A 3 5.46 -0.20 14.00
C LEU A 3 6.22 -1.23 14.85
N MET A 4 7.42 -0.83 15.27
CA MET A 4 8.19 -1.50 16.31
C MET A 4 7.56 -1.09 17.64
N THR A 5 6.54 -1.83 18.08
CA THR A 5 6.08 -1.74 19.45
C THR A 5 7.17 -2.37 20.33
N SER A 6 8.05 -1.52 20.84
CA SER A 6 9.11 -1.86 21.78
C SER A 6 8.50 -2.41 23.06
N LEU A 7 8.53 -3.73 23.25
CA LEU A 7 8.46 -4.34 24.57
C LEU A 7 9.86 -4.87 24.91
N ARG A 8 10.41 -4.31 26.00
CA ARG A 8 11.59 -4.79 26.70
C ARG A 8 11.44 -6.30 26.98
N GLY A 9 12.44 -7.07 26.57
CA GLY A 9 12.57 -8.48 26.95
C GLY A 9 12.94 -9.34 25.76
N ALA A 10 14.05 -10.07 25.89
CA ALA A 10 14.63 -10.99 24.92
C ALA A 10 13.55 -11.79 24.16
N SER A 11 13.21 -11.35 22.96
CA SER A 11 12.10 -11.92 22.18
C SER A 11 12.68 -12.55 20.93
N ARG A 12 12.61 -13.89 20.88
CA ARG A 12 12.71 -14.63 19.61
C ARG A 12 11.76 -13.94 18.65
N PHE A 13 12.29 -13.39 17.56
CA PHE A 13 11.50 -12.71 16.53
C PHE A 13 10.59 -13.75 15.88
N VAL A 14 9.41 -13.98 16.47
CA VAL A 14 8.32 -14.66 15.79
C VAL A 14 7.73 -13.59 14.88
N PRO A 15 7.94 -13.62 13.55
CA PRO A 15 7.27 -12.69 12.66
C PRO A 15 5.78 -12.97 12.80
N ARG A 16 5.08 -12.12 13.55
CA ARG A 16 3.62 -12.17 13.59
C ARG A 16 3.16 -12.02 12.15
N PRO A 17 2.36 -12.94 11.61
CA PRO A 17 1.84 -12.82 10.25
C PRO A 17 1.13 -11.48 10.16
N VAL A 18 1.68 -10.56 9.35
CA VAL A 18 1.09 -9.24 9.13
C VAL A 18 -0.19 -9.47 8.34
N MET A 19 -1.30 -9.64 9.06
CA MET A 19 -2.58 -9.96 8.46
C MET A 19 -3.01 -8.76 7.62
N LYS A 20 -3.16 -9.01 6.32
CA LYS A 20 -3.65 -8.03 5.35
C LYS A 20 -5.10 -7.70 5.66
N CYS A 21 -5.52 -6.47 5.35
CA CYS A 21 -6.88 -6.03 5.64
C CYS A 21 -7.96 -6.81 4.91
N ASP A 22 -7.64 -7.55 3.84
CA ASP A 22 -8.61 -8.40 3.14
C ASP A 22 -9.05 -9.59 3.99
N LYS A 23 -8.22 -10.05 4.93
CA LYS A 23 -8.54 -11.13 5.87
C LYS A 23 -8.97 -10.61 7.24
N ASN A 24 -8.44 -9.48 7.67
CA ASN A 24 -8.81 -8.85 8.94
C ASN A 24 -8.97 -7.33 8.77
N PRO A 25 -10.17 -6.82 8.44
CA PRO A 25 -10.39 -5.39 8.22
C PRO A 25 -10.20 -4.55 9.50
N ARG A 26 -10.24 -5.16 10.70
CA ARG A 26 -10.00 -4.46 11.97
C ARG A 26 -8.61 -3.82 12.06
N VAL A 27 -7.63 -4.31 11.29
CA VAL A 27 -6.30 -3.69 11.24
C VAL A 27 -6.35 -2.25 10.70
N CYS A 28 -7.35 -1.89 9.89
CA CYS A 28 -7.53 -0.53 9.38
C CYS A 28 -8.11 0.44 10.41
N LEU A 29 -8.80 -0.07 11.44
CA LEU A 29 -9.35 0.74 12.54
C LEU A 29 -8.30 1.09 13.60
N ALA A 30 -7.10 0.52 13.53
CA ALA A 30 -6.01 0.87 14.42
C ALA A 30 -5.58 2.34 14.23
N LYS A 31 -5.19 3.00 15.31
CA LYS A 31 -4.72 4.40 15.29
C LYS A 31 -3.52 4.63 14.37
N ASP A 32 -2.69 3.61 14.17
CA ASP A 32 -1.50 3.67 13.32
C ASP A 32 -1.75 3.31 11.86
N SER A 33 -2.99 3.01 11.49
CA SER A 33 -3.35 2.73 10.11
C SER A 33 -3.61 4.02 9.32
N PRO A 34 -3.32 4.04 8.00
CA PRO A 34 -3.56 5.22 7.14
C PRO A 34 -5.05 5.55 6.96
N GLY A 35 -5.95 4.73 7.49
CA GLY A 35 -7.38 4.96 7.56
C GLY A 35 -8.19 3.67 7.67
N PRO A 36 -9.52 3.79 7.87
CA PRO A 36 -10.40 2.69 8.26
C PRO A 36 -10.81 1.75 7.12
N ASP A 37 -10.66 2.15 5.85
CA ASP A 37 -11.10 1.37 4.69
C ASP A 37 -9.99 0.47 4.14
N CYS A 38 -10.35 -0.77 3.77
CA CYS A 38 -9.45 -1.69 3.10
C CYS A 38 -9.50 -1.51 1.56
N CYS A 39 -8.33 -1.35 0.95
CA CYS A 39 -8.14 -1.16 -0.47
C CYS A 39 -6.95 -2.00 -0.97
N LYS A 40 -7.22 -2.98 -1.85
CA LYS A 40 -6.21 -3.88 -2.42
C LYS A 40 -5.15 -4.31 -1.38
N LYS A 41 -5.61 -4.90 -0.26
CA LYS A 41 -4.77 -5.41 0.83
C LYS A 41 -4.12 -4.37 1.76
N LYS A 42 -4.46 -3.08 1.60
CA LYS A 42 -3.91 -1.97 2.39
C LYS A 42 -4.99 -1.08 2.97
N CYS A 43 -4.75 -0.53 4.16
CA CYS A 43 -5.66 0.37 4.84
C CYS A 43 -5.49 1.82 4.36
N CYS A 44 -6.60 2.54 4.18
CA CYS A 44 -6.65 3.89 3.65
C CYS A 44 -7.88 4.66 4.18
N GLY A 45 -7.89 5.99 4.04
CA GLY A 45 -8.92 6.88 4.62
C GLY A 45 -10.35 6.74 4.07
N LYS A 46 -10.50 6.10 2.91
CA LYS A 46 -11.68 6.05 2.04
C LYS A 46 -11.63 4.79 1.15
N LYS A 47 -12.77 4.36 0.61
CA LYS A 47 -12.79 3.34 -0.46
C LYS A 47 -12.05 3.81 -1.71
N CYS A 48 -11.12 2.98 -2.21
CA CYS A 48 -10.41 3.24 -3.45
C CYS A 48 -11.33 3.13 -4.67
N LYS A 49 -11.10 3.99 -5.67
CA LYS A 49 -11.61 3.75 -7.03
C LYS A 49 -10.92 2.51 -7.63
N HIS A 50 -11.55 1.91 -8.64
CA HIS A 50 -11.08 0.67 -9.30
C HIS A 50 -9.59 0.70 -9.70
N TRP A 51 -9.14 1.87 -10.17
CA TRP A 51 -7.78 2.13 -10.65
C TRP A 51 -6.86 2.82 -9.64
N GLN A 52 -7.35 3.09 -8.43
CA GLN A 52 -6.56 3.70 -7.37
C GLN A 52 -6.09 2.66 -6.37
N VAL A 53 -4.93 2.91 -5.78
CA VAL A 53 -4.41 2.13 -4.67
C VAL A 53 -3.93 3.06 -3.57
N CYS A 54 -3.90 2.53 -2.34
CA CYS A 54 -3.32 3.25 -1.23
C CYS A 54 -1.79 3.10 -1.21
N CYS A 55 -1.08 4.19 -1.46
CA CYS A 55 0.37 4.28 -1.33
C CYS A 55 0.73 5.27 -0.23
N LYS A 56 1.29 4.76 0.88
CA LYS A 56 1.72 5.57 2.03
C LYS A 56 0.61 6.51 2.56
N GLY A 57 -0.64 6.04 2.55
CA GLY A 57 -1.80 6.84 2.98
C GLY A 57 -2.36 7.80 1.94
N GLN A 58 -1.82 7.81 0.72
CA GLN A 58 -2.35 8.61 -0.39
C GLN A 58 -2.94 7.72 -1.48
N TYR A 59 -3.97 8.24 -2.17
CA TYR A 59 -4.57 7.59 -3.33
C TYR A 59 -3.78 7.94 -4.57
N VAL A 60 -3.24 6.93 -5.23
CA VAL A 60 -2.52 7.12 -6.50
C VAL A 60 -3.13 6.24 -7.57
N ASN A 61 -3.17 6.74 -8.81
CA ASN A 61 -3.74 6.02 -9.93
C ASN A 61 -2.66 5.20 -10.62
N VAL A 62 -2.54 3.93 -10.24
CA VAL A 62 -1.51 3.04 -10.78
C VAL A 62 -1.65 2.76 -12.28
N MET A 63 -2.75 3.15 -12.91
CA MET A 63 -2.98 2.93 -14.34
C MET A 63 -2.33 4.01 -15.23
N SER A 64 -2.10 5.19 -14.68
CA SER A 64 -1.64 6.37 -15.43
C SER A 64 -0.45 7.08 -14.78
N ASP A 65 -0.22 6.88 -13.48
CA ASP A 65 0.90 7.50 -12.76
C ASP A 65 2.23 6.86 -13.17
N LYS A 66 3.07 7.64 -13.87
CA LYS A 66 4.45 7.25 -14.23
C LYS A 66 5.33 6.92 -13.02
N LYS A 67 5.00 7.43 -11.83
CA LYS A 67 5.74 7.19 -10.57
C LYS A 67 5.23 5.96 -9.79
N HIS A 68 4.05 5.46 -10.13
CA HIS A 68 3.34 4.41 -9.39
C HIS A 68 2.69 3.37 -10.34
N CYS A 69 3.31 3.12 -11.48
CA CYS A 69 2.69 2.34 -12.55
C CYS A 69 2.52 0.87 -12.14
N GLY A 70 1.29 0.35 -12.15
CA GLY A 70 0.93 -1.01 -11.73
C GLY A 70 1.01 -1.28 -10.23
N ARG A 71 1.94 -0.63 -9.50
CA ARG A 71 2.10 -0.75 -8.04
C ARG A 71 2.71 0.51 -7.42
N CYS A 72 2.55 0.65 -6.11
CA CYS A 72 3.17 1.73 -5.34
C CYS A 72 4.68 1.82 -5.57
N SER A 73 5.17 3.05 -5.75
CA SER A 73 6.59 3.38 -5.97
C SER A 73 7.24 2.67 -7.17
N ASN A 74 6.47 2.21 -8.16
CA ASN A 74 7.01 1.68 -9.41
C ASN A 74 7.11 2.76 -10.47
N ARG A 75 8.28 3.36 -10.59
CA ARG A 75 8.54 4.43 -11.55
C ARG A 75 8.96 3.84 -12.90
N CYS A 76 8.32 4.26 -13.98
CA CYS A 76 8.73 3.90 -15.33
C CYS A 76 10.06 4.57 -15.72
N LYS A 77 10.79 3.96 -16.66
CA LYS A 77 12.04 4.53 -17.19
C LYS A 77 11.80 5.92 -17.81
N LYS A 78 12.87 6.71 -17.89
CA LYS A 78 12.83 8.05 -18.51
C LYS A 78 12.46 7.88 -19.99
N GLY A 79 11.42 8.58 -20.45
CA GLY A 79 10.85 8.40 -21.81
C GLY A 79 9.60 7.52 -21.85
N SER A 80 9.46 6.57 -20.92
CA SER A 80 8.31 5.69 -20.85
C SER A 80 7.07 6.37 -20.24
N SER A 81 5.90 6.00 -20.73
CA SER A 81 4.58 6.33 -20.17
C SER A 81 4.02 5.17 -19.36
N CYS A 82 3.07 5.45 -18.46
CA CYS A 82 2.30 4.41 -17.80
C CYS A 82 0.95 4.30 -18.52
N THR A 83 0.69 3.13 -19.10
CA THR A 83 -0.54 2.86 -19.84
C THR A 83 -1.13 1.56 -19.33
N PHE A 84 -2.39 1.60 -18.91
CA PHE A 84 -3.09 0.45 -18.31
C PHE A 84 -2.32 -0.26 -17.18
N GLY A 85 -1.53 0.49 -16.40
CA GLY A 85 -0.75 -0.07 -15.30
C GLY A 85 0.53 -0.78 -15.72
N MET A 86 0.95 -0.60 -16.96
CA MET A 86 2.22 -1.10 -17.50
C MET A 86 3.05 0.07 -18.03
N CYS A 87 4.36 0.02 -17.76
CA CYS A 87 5.28 0.99 -18.37
C CYS A 87 5.44 0.63 -19.85
N SER A 88 5.22 1.60 -20.73
CA SER A 88 5.48 1.43 -22.15
C SER A 88 6.97 1.24 -22.40
N TYR A 89 7.29 0.39 -23.38
CA TYR A 89 8.62 0.25 -23.93
C TYR A 89 8.74 1.27 -25.06
N ALA A 90 9.06 2.51 -24.70
CA ALA A 90 9.44 3.56 -25.64
C ALA A 90 10.95 3.78 -25.54
#